data_AF-A0A1G8T9Z2-F1
#
_entry.id   AF-A0A1G8T9Z2-F1
#
_cell.length_a   1.000
_cell.length_b   1.000
_cell.length_c   1.000
_cell.angle_alpha   90.00
_cell.angle_beta   90.00
_cell.angle_gamma   90.00
#
_symmetry.space_group_name_H-M   'P 1'
#
loop_
_entity.id
_entity.type
_entity.pdbx_description
1 polymer ?
#
loop_
_entity_poly.entity_id
_entity_poly.type
_entity_poly.pdbx_seq_one_letter_code
_entity_poly.pdbx_strand_id
1 'polypeptide(L)'
;MKDWNEVKKDKELLRKVEDLVNEAGDYYDDLPEDICNKLNELTGNNWEPISYGERCSEWWESPWSLEQVVYALFHDGEFPDKNKTELY
;
A
#
# COMPACT_ATOMS: atom_id res chain seq x y z
N MET A 1 7.24 -0.73 -11.14
CA MET A 1 5.82 -0.52 -10.82
C MET A 1 4.92 -1.04 -11.92
N LYS A 2 3.76 -1.56 -11.52
CA LYS A 2 2.69 -2.06 -12.40
C LYS A 2 1.89 -0.89 -13.01
N ASP A 3 1.23 -1.12 -14.13
CA ASP A 3 0.32 -0.13 -14.74
C ASP A 3 -0.97 0.02 -13.91
N TRP A 4 -1.21 1.23 -13.39
CA TRP A 4 -2.38 1.50 -12.56
C TRP A 4 -3.72 1.24 -13.26
N ASN A 5 -3.83 1.45 -14.58
CA ASN A 5 -5.07 1.23 -15.33
C ASN A 5 -5.46 -0.25 -15.43
N GLU A 6 -4.48 -1.14 -15.26
CA GLU A 6 -4.70 -2.58 -15.16
C GLU A 6 -4.95 -2.96 -13.70
N VAL A 7 -4.12 -2.48 -12.77
CA VAL A 7 -4.23 -2.76 -11.33
C VAL A 7 -5.60 -2.38 -10.78
N LYS A 8 -6.13 -1.19 -11.11
CA LYS A 8 -7.43 -0.73 -10.57
C LYS A 8 -8.63 -1.61 -10.97
N LYS A 9 -8.47 -2.45 -11.99
CA LYS A 9 -9.47 -3.42 -12.45
C LYS A 9 -9.30 -4.79 -11.81
N ASP A 10 -8.12 -5.08 -11.25
CA ASP A 10 -7.83 -6.34 -10.56
C ASP A 10 -8.25 -6.27 -9.09
N LYS A 11 -9.53 -6.53 -8.84
CA LYS A 11 -10.12 -6.51 -7.50
C LYS A 11 -9.51 -7.55 -6.55
N GLU A 12 -8.98 -8.65 -7.08
CA GLU A 12 -8.35 -9.67 -6.23
C GLU A 12 -6.97 -9.22 -5.75
N LEU A 13 -6.17 -8.63 -6.64
CA LEU A 13 -4.88 -8.02 -6.28
C LEU A 13 -5.08 -6.92 -5.23
N LEU A 14 -5.99 -5.99 -5.49
CA LEU A 14 -6.27 -4.87 -4.59
C LEU A 14 -6.68 -5.36 -3.21
N ARG A 15 -7.60 -6.33 -3.12
CA ARG A 15 -8.00 -6.90 -1.82
C ARG A 15 -6.83 -7.55 -1.08
N LYS A 16 -5.96 -8.28 -1.77
CA LYS A 16 -4.76 -8.88 -1.15
C LYS A 16 -3.80 -7.83 -0.60
N VAL A 17 -3.62 -6.72 -1.32
CA VAL A 17 -2.76 -5.62 -0.86
C VAL A 17 -3.41 -4.89 0.30
N GLU A 18 -4.72 -4.64 0.26
CA GLU A 18 -5.49 -4.07 1.38
C GLU A 18 -5.37 -4.90 2.65
N ASP A 19 -5.57 -6.22 2.55
CA ASP A 19 -5.45 -7.13 3.68
C ASP A 19 -4.04 -7.04 4.31
N LEU A 20 -2.99 -7.02 3.47
CA LEU A 20 -1.61 -6.89 3.93
C LEU A 20 -1.28 -5.50 4.49
N VAL A 21 -1.81 -4.42 3.93
CA VAL A 21 -1.62 -3.06 4.46
C VAL A 21 -2.31 -2.93 5.83
N ASN A 22 -3.50 -3.51 5.97
CA ASN A 22 -4.22 -3.51 7.22
C ASN A 22 -3.49 -4.32 8.30
N GLU A 23 -2.91 -5.48 7.94
CA GLU A 23 -2.03 -6.26 8.83
C GLU A 23 -0.73 -5.51 9.14
N ALA A 24 -0.11 -4.87 8.13
CA ALA A 24 1.11 -4.10 8.27
C ALA A 24 0.94 -2.86 9.15
N GLY A 25 -0.25 -2.26 9.17
CA GLY A 25 -0.56 -1.08 9.99
C GLY A 25 -0.43 -1.31 11.50
N ASP A 26 -0.46 -2.56 11.96
CA ASP A 26 -0.19 -2.92 13.36
C ASP A 26 1.32 -2.88 13.70
N TYR A 27 2.19 -2.88 12.69
CA TYR A 27 3.65 -2.85 12.80
C TYR A 27 4.15 -1.44 12.48
N TYR A 28 4.13 -0.56 13.49
CA TYR A 28 4.53 0.84 13.39
C TYR A 28 6.02 1.06 13.04
N ASP A 29 6.87 0.05 13.26
CA ASP A 29 8.33 0.11 13.05
C ASP A 29 8.75 -0.80 11.87
N ASP A 30 9.61 -1.79 12.12
CA ASP A 30 10.02 -2.77 11.10
C ASP A 30 8.91 -3.80 10.88
N LEU A 31 8.38 -3.79 9.65
CA LEU A 31 7.48 -4.81 9.17
C LEU A 31 8.19 -6.18 9.13
N PRO A 32 7.52 -7.30 9.42
CA PRO A 32 8.07 -8.62 9.14
C PRO A 32 8.53 -8.78 7.68
N GLU A 33 9.72 -9.37 7.47
CA GLU A 33 10.33 -9.51 6.14
C GLU A 33 9.44 -10.27 5.14
N ASP A 34 8.65 -11.23 5.61
CA ASP A 34 7.71 -12.00 4.79
C ASP A 34 6.58 -11.12 4.24
N ILE A 35 6.01 -10.23 5.06
CA ILE A 35 4.99 -9.27 4.63
C ILE A 35 5.62 -8.25 3.66
N CYS A 36 6.82 -7.74 3.96
CA CYS A 36 7.55 -6.82 3.09
C CYS A 36 7.83 -7.44 1.71
N ASN A 37 8.33 -8.67 1.67
CA ASN A 37 8.58 -9.40 0.43
C ASN A 37 7.29 -9.63 -0.36
N LYS A 38 6.18 -9.91 0.33
CA LYS A 38 4.88 -10.10 -0.33
C LYS A 38 4.35 -8.79 -0.92
N LEU A 39 4.47 -7.68 -0.20
CA LEU A 39 4.11 -6.36 -0.72
C LEU A 39 4.96 -6.00 -1.94
N ASN A 40 6.27 -6.24 -1.91
CA ASN A 40 7.15 -6.03 -3.06
C ASN A 40 6.71 -6.86 -4.28
N GLU A 41 6.37 -8.14 -4.10
CA GLU A 41 5.86 -9.02 -5.17
C GLU A 41 4.54 -8.49 -5.78
N LEU A 42 3.62 -8.05 -4.93
CA LEU A 42 2.28 -7.63 -5.36
C LEU A 42 2.27 -6.24 -6.01
N THR A 43 3.09 -5.32 -5.50
CA THR A 43 3.14 -3.92 -5.96
C THR A 43 4.17 -3.69 -7.06
N GLY A 44 5.19 -4.56 -7.15
CA GLY A 44 6.33 -4.40 -8.04
C GLY A 44 7.35 -3.37 -7.52
N ASN A 45 7.37 -3.15 -6.20
CA ASN A 45 8.34 -2.33 -5.50
C ASN A 45 9.56 -3.15 -5.09
N ASN A 46 10.56 -2.46 -4.54
CA ASN A 46 11.73 -3.05 -3.92
C ASN A 46 12.12 -2.24 -2.67
N TRP A 47 11.17 -2.08 -1.76
CA TRP A 47 11.33 -1.32 -0.54
C TRP A 47 11.81 -2.20 0.61
N GLU A 48 12.45 -1.54 1.59
CA GLU A 48 12.84 -2.15 2.85
C GLU A 48 11.66 -2.15 3.84
N PRO A 49 11.65 -3.05 4.84
CA PRO A 49 10.52 -3.19 5.77
C PRO A 49 10.11 -1.91 6.47
N ILE A 50 11.07 -1.12 6.96
CA ILE A 50 10.81 0.20 7.58
C ILE A 50 10.03 1.16 6.66
N SER A 51 10.30 1.12 5.34
CA SER A 51 9.61 2.00 4.39
C SER A 51 8.13 1.64 4.21
N TYR A 52 7.78 0.36 4.41
CA TYR A 52 6.40 -0.08 4.45
C TYR A 52 5.77 0.19 5.81
N GLY A 53 6.47 -0.03 6.92
CA GLY A 53 5.98 0.29 8.26
C GLY A 53 5.53 1.75 8.35
N GLU A 54 6.40 2.69 7.96
CA GLU A 54 6.11 4.13 7.95
C GLU A 54 4.89 4.49 7.08
N ARG A 55 4.62 3.78 5.99
CA ARG A 55 3.52 4.12 5.06
C ARG A 55 2.21 3.40 5.40
N CYS A 56 2.28 2.17 5.87
CA CYS A 56 1.12 1.39 6.24
C CYS A 56 0.51 1.89 7.56
N SER A 57 1.35 2.38 8.50
CA SER A 57 0.88 2.99 9.75
C SER A 57 0.12 4.30 9.52
N GLU A 58 0.39 5.01 8.42
CA GLU A 58 -0.29 6.27 8.05
C GLU A 58 -1.80 6.10 7.77
N TRP A 59 -2.29 4.86 7.54
CA TRP A 59 -3.72 4.57 7.54
C TRP A 59 -4.34 4.75 8.94
N TRP A 60 -3.60 4.45 10.00
CA TRP A 60 -4.04 4.53 11.39
C TRP A 60 -3.70 5.86 12.05
N GLU A 61 -2.54 6.45 11.72
CA GLU A 61 -2.02 7.65 12.39
C GLU A 61 -2.37 8.97 11.68
N SER A 62 -2.79 8.89 10.43
CA SER A 62 -2.98 10.05 9.55
C SER A 62 -4.38 10.06 8.92
N PRO A 63 -4.81 11.16 8.28
CA PRO A 63 -6.18 11.27 7.73
C PRO A 63 -6.39 10.47 6.43
N TRP A 64 -5.46 9.60 6.07
CA TRP A 64 -5.49 8.83 4.82
C TRP A 64 -6.46 7.66 4.93
N SER A 65 -7.04 7.23 3.80
CA SER A 65 -7.80 5.98 3.74
C SER A 65 -6.92 4.79 3.40
N LEU A 66 -7.37 3.57 3.73
CA LEU A 66 -6.69 2.32 3.34
C LEU A 66 -6.46 2.30 1.83
N GLU A 67 -7.47 2.70 1.05
CA GLU A 67 -7.40 2.82 -0.41
C GLU A 67 -6.35 3.84 -0.87
N GLN A 68 -6.19 4.95 -0.15
CA GLN A 68 -5.15 5.94 -0.44
C GLN A 68 -3.75 5.42 -0.14
N VAL A 69 -3.59 4.62 0.92
CA VAL A 69 -2.31 3.96 1.23
C VAL A 69 -1.99 2.93 0.15
N VAL A 70 -2.95 2.08 -0.22
CA VAL A 70 -2.79 1.09 -1.30
C VAL A 70 -2.43 1.78 -2.61
N TYR A 71 -3.13 2.86 -2.97
CA TYR A 71 -2.76 3.69 -4.12
C TYR A 71 -1.31 4.14 -4.04
N ALA A 72 -0.89 4.71 -2.91
CA ALA A 72 0.47 5.21 -2.72
C ALA A 72 1.52 4.10 -2.91
N LEU A 73 1.24 2.86 -2.47
CA LEU A 73 2.15 1.74 -2.69
C LEU A 73 2.39 1.43 -4.18
N PHE A 74 1.44 1.71 -5.06
CA PHE A 74 1.63 1.55 -6.51
C PHE A 74 2.22 2.80 -7.20
N HIS A 75 2.42 3.89 -6.45
CA HIS A 75 2.85 5.20 -6.95
C HIS A 75 4.02 5.74 -6.12
N ASP A 76 5.03 4.91 -5.84
CA ASP A 76 6.26 5.31 -5.13
C ASP A 76 6.06 5.97 -3.75
N GLY A 77 4.92 5.73 -3.11
CA GLY A 77 4.56 6.35 -1.83
C GLY A 77 3.89 7.71 -1.95
N GLU A 78 3.49 8.13 -3.15
CA GLU A 78 2.74 9.38 -3.36
C GLU A 78 1.26 9.20 -3.01
N PHE A 79 0.82 9.89 -1.95
CA PHE A 79 -0.57 9.85 -1.51
C PHE A 79 -1.47 10.72 -2.40
N PRO A 80 -2.63 10.20 -2.84
CA PRO A 80 -3.52 10.92 -3.73
C PRO A 80 -4.43 11.90 -2.97
N ASP A 81 -4.81 13.01 -3.62
CA ASP A 81 -5.92 13.85 -3.15
C ASP A 81 -7.25 13.11 -3.42
N LYS A 82 -7.96 12.72 -2.35
CA LYS A 82 -9.21 11.96 -2.43
C LYS A 82 -10.32 12.63 -3.25
N ASN A 83 -10.26 13.95 -3.43
CA ASN A 83 -11.27 14.68 -4.20
C ASN A 83 -10.97 14.73 -5.70
N LYS A 84 -9.78 14.28 -6.11
CA LYS A 84 -9.27 14.44 -7.49
C LYS A 84 -8.81 13.12 -8.11
N THR A 85 -8.73 12.05 -7.33
CA THR A 85 -8.12 10.79 -7.76
C THR A 85 -9.13 9.66 -7.65
N GLU A 86 -9.32 8.93 -8.75
CA GLU A 86 -10.07 7.67 -8.74
C GLU A 86 -9.18 6.60 -8.09
N LEU A 87 -9.61 6.09 -6.94
CA LEU A 87 -8.92 5.04 -6.20
C LEU A 87 -9.28 3.72 -6.85
N TYR A 88 -10.40 3.07 -6.53
CA TYR A 88 -10.91 1.92 -7.30
C TYR A 88 -12.26 1.44 -6.77
#